data_AF-A0A8X6FZD3-F1
#
_entry.id   AF-A0A8X6FZD3-F1
#
_cell.length_a   1.000
_cell.length_b   1.000
_cell.length_c   1.000
_cell.angle_alpha   90.00
_cell.angle_beta   90.00
_cell.angle_gamma   90.00
#
_symmetry.space_group_name_H-M   'P 1'
#
loop_
_entity.id
_entity.type
_entity.pdbx_description
1 polymer ?
#
loop_
_entity_poly.entity_id
_entity_poly.type
_entity_poly.pdbx_seq_one_letter_code
_entity_poly.pdbx_strand_id
1 'polypeptide(L)'
;MSGKDKGVVALVSKAVENDGGSKPLVLHCIIHQQSLCGKCLDMSEVLKPVISTVNFIRSFGLNHRQFRQFIEEIGENDLPYHTA
;
A
#
# COMPACT_ATOMS: atom_id res chain seq x y z
N MET A 1 -14.64 -2.22 -8.36
CA MET A 1 -14.54 -3.32 -7.38
C MET A 1 -14.97 -4.61 -8.05
N SER A 2 -14.05 -5.57 -8.17
CA SER A 2 -14.44 -6.93 -8.56
C SER A 2 -15.39 -7.49 -7.49
N GLY A 3 -16.64 -7.76 -7.86
CA GLY A 3 -17.66 -8.26 -6.92
C GLY A 3 -18.66 -7.22 -6.38
N LYS A 4 -18.77 -6.03 -7.00
CA LYS A 4 -19.79 -5.03 -6.61
C LYS A 4 -21.22 -5.61 -6.59
N ASP A 5 -21.53 -6.48 -7.55
CA ASP A 5 -22.88 -7.02 -7.72
C ASP A 5 -22.99 -8.54 -7.43
N LYS A 6 -21.85 -9.25 -7.46
CA LYS A 6 -21.79 -10.72 -7.29
C LYS A 6 -20.77 -11.19 -6.24
N GLY A 7 -20.13 -10.27 -5.53
CA GLY A 7 -19.17 -10.60 -4.48
C GLY A 7 -19.87 -10.98 -3.18
N VAL A 8 -19.14 -11.61 -2.26
CA VAL A 8 -19.67 -12.06 -0.96
C VAL A 8 -20.37 -10.92 -0.21
N VAL A 9 -19.75 -9.74 -0.14
CA VAL A 9 -20.34 -8.56 0.53
C VAL A 9 -21.67 -8.15 -0.11
N ALA A 10 -21.77 -8.18 -1.44
CA ALA A 10 -22.97 -7.81 -2.18
C ALA A 10 -24.10 -8.83 -1.94
N LEU A 11 -23.77 -10.13 -1.97
CA LEU A 11 -24.72 -11.22 -1.74
C LEU A 11 -25.24 -11.23 -0.30
N VAL A 12 -24.34 -11.07 0.68
CA VAL A 12 -24.72 -11.02 2.10
C VAL A 12 -25.57 -9.78 2.39
N SER A 13 -25.19 -8.61 1.89
CA SER A 13 -26.00 -7.39 2.05
C SER A 13 -27.41 -7.56 1.49
N LYS A 14 -27.52 -8.14 0.29
CA LYS A 14 -28.81 -8.40 -0.35
C LYS A 14 -29.66 -9.40 0.43
N ALA A 15 -29.05 -10.46 0.97
CA ALA A 15 -29.76 -11.43 1.80
C ALA A 15 -30.30 -10.80 3.08
N VAL A 16 -29.48 -9.99 3.77
CA VAL A 16 -29.89 -9.29 5.00
C VAL A 16 -31.03 -8.30 4.73
N GLU A 17 -30.96 -7.53 3.65
CA GLU A 17 -32.02 -6.59 3.27
C GLU A 17 -33.32 -7.31 2.90
N ASN A 18 -33.24 -8.47 2.23
CA ASN A 18 -34.41 -9.28 1.89
C ASN A 18 -35.10 -9.87 3.14
N ASP A 19 -34.34 -10.18 4.20
CA ASP A 19 -34.86 -10.70 5.46
C ASP A 19 -35.39 -9.59 6.40
N GLY A 20 -35.51 -8.34 5.89
CA GLY A 20 -35.98 -7.19 6.66
C GLY A 20 -34.93 -6.58 7.60
N GLY A 21 -33.69 -7.03 7.51
CA GLY A 21 -32.56 -6.48 8.25
C GLY A 21 -32.06 -5.16 7.67
N SER A 22 -31.42 -4.34 8.51
CA SER A 22 -30.75 -3.12 8.05
C SER A 22 -29.46 -3.46 7.30
N LYS A 23 -29.10 -2.61 6.33
CA LYS A 23 -27.87 -2.74 5.56
C LYS A 23 -26.63 -2.98 6.44
N PRO A 24 -25.86 -4.06 6.21
CA PRO A 24 -24.67 -4.35 7.01
C PRO A 24 -23.59 -3.28 6.92
N LEU A 25 -22.86 -3.08 8.02
CA LEU A 25 -21.63 -2.29 8.01
C LEU A 25 -20.54 -3.05 7.26
N VAL A 26 -20.03 -2.48 6.18
CA VAL A 26 -18.92 -3.05 5.41
C VAL A 26 -17.63 -2.39 5.84
N LEU A 27 -16.78 -3.15 6.53
CA LEU A 27 -15.43 -2.73 6.87
C LEU A 27 -14.45 -3.44 5.94
N HIS A 28 -13.61 -2.68 5.26
CA HIS A 28 -12.46 -3.22 4.54
C HIS A 28 -11.25 -3.21 5.48
N CYS A 29 -10.46 -4.27 5.48
CA CYS A 29 -9.18 -4.21 6.18
C CYS A 29 -8.28 -3.16 5.52
N ILE A 30 -7.52 -2.42 6.32
CA ILE A 30 -6.64 -1.34 5.86
C ILE A 30 -5.65 -1.84 4.80
N ILE A 31 -5.19 -3.10 4.92
CA ILE A 31 -4.28 -3.74 3.97
C ILE A 31 -4.93 -3.90 2.60
N HIS A 32 -6.19 -4.31 2.54
CA HIS A 32 -6.92 -4.43 1.29
C HIS A 32 -7.17 -3.06 0.66
N GLN A 33 -7.50 -2.05 1.47
CA GLN A 33 -7.67 -0.68 0.99
C GLN A 33 -6.36 -0.13 0.41
N GLN A 34 -5.23 -0.33 1.08
CA GLN A 34 -3.91 0.07 0.58
C GLN A 34 -3.59 -0.58 -0.77
N SER A 35 -3.83 -1.89 -0.90
CA SER A 35 -3.64 -2.61 -2.18
C SER A 35 -4.55 -2.07 -3.29
N LEU A 36 -5.79 -1.71 -2.96
CA LEU A 36 -6.73 -1.12 -3.91
C LEU A 36 -6.33 0.31 -4.30
N CYS A 37 -5.93 1.14 -3.33
CA CYS A 37 -5.44 2.51 -3.55
C CYS A 37 -4.23 2.51 -4.50
N GLY A 38 -3.28 1.60 -4.33
CA GLY A 38 -2.12 1.49 -5.24
C GLY A 38 -2.50 1.16 -6.69
N LYS A 39 -3.68 0.59 -6.94
CA LYS A 39 -4.19 0.33 -8.30
C LYS A 39 -5.01 1.49 -8.88
N CYS A 40 -5.58 2.34 -8.02
CA CYS A 40 -6.47 3.42 -8.44
C CYS A 40 -5.77 4.78 -8.49
N LEU A 41 -4.74 4.98 -7.68
CA LEU A 41 -3.96 6.22 -7.65
C LEU A 41 -2.72 6.04 -8.53
N ASP A 42 -2.57 6.91 -9.53
CA ASP A 42 -1.31 7.00 -10.26
C ASP A 42 -0.28 7.72 -9.40
N MET A 43 0.53 6.94 -8.69
CA MET A 43 1.62 7.43 -7.87
C MET A 43 2.95 7.44 -8.65
N SER A 44 2.92 7.23 -9.97
CA SER A 44 4.14 7.07 -10.78
C SER A 44 5.08 8.27 -10.66
N GLU A 45 4.54 9.49 -10.67
CA GLU A 45 5.35 10.71 -10.58
C GLU A 45 6.05 10.89 -9.22
N VAL A 46 5.48 10.32 -8.15
CA VAL A 46 6.10 10.32 -6.82
C VAL A 46 7.03 9.12 -6.64
N LEU A 47 6.60 7.94 -7.09
CA LEU A 47 7.35 6.69 -6.89
C LEU A 47 8.57 6.59 -7.79
N LYS A 48 8.54 7.08 -9.03
CA LYS A 48 9.70 7.07 -9.95
C LYS A 48 10.95 7.71 -9.33
N PRO A 49 10.92 8.98 -8.84
CA PRO A 49 12.08 9.59 -8.23
C PRO A 49 12.50 8.86 -6.95
N VAL A 50 11.54 8.46 -6.10
CA VAL A 50 11.83 7.71 -4.86
C VAL A 50 12.58 6.41 -5.18
N ILE A 51 12.05 5.59 -6.10
CA ILE A 51 12.68 4.32 -6.52
C ILE A 51 14.08 4.58 -7.09
N SER A 52 14.23 5.60 -7.94
CA SER A 52 15.53 5.97 -8.51
C SER A 52 16.55 6.34 -7.43
N THR A 53 16.16 7.15 -6.45
CA THR A 53 17.02 7.54 -5.32
C THR A 53 17.40 6.34 -4.45
N VAL A 54 16.44 5.49 -4.08
CA VAL A 54 16.72 4.27 -3.30
C VAL A 54 17.68 3.34 -4.05
N ASN A 55 17.45 3.15 -5.35
CA ASN A 55 18.33 2.34 -6.18
C ASN A 55 19.74 2.91 -6.29
N PHE A 56 19.90 4.24 -6.40
CA PHE A 56 21.19 4.90 -6.41
C PHE A 56 21.95 4.75 -5.08
N ILE A 57 21.25 4.86 -3.94
CA ILE A 57 21.84 4.65 -2.61
C ILE A 57 22.35 3.21 -2.48
N ARG A 58 21.60 2.24 -3.02
CA ARG A 58 21.88 0.81 -2.83
C ARG A 58 22.72 0.14 -3.91
N SER A 59 22.89 0.77 -5.06
CA SER A 59 23.69 0.22 -6.17
C SER A 59 25.18 0.11 -5.85
N PHE A 60 25.69 0.93 -4.91
CA PHE A 60 27.09 0.93 -4.50
C PHE A 60 27.25 0.85 -2.99
N GLY A 61 28.17 0.01 -2.53
CA GLY A 61 28.43 -0.18 -1.10
C GLY A 61 28.90 1.09 -0.39
N LEU A 62 29.62 1.99 -1.09
CA LEU A 62 30.03 3.28 -0.51
C LEU A 62 28.83 4.20 -0.26
N ASN A 63 27.96 4.37 -1.25
CA ASN A 63 26.74 5.17 -1.14
C ASN A 63 25.87 4.67 0.02
N HIS A 64 25.69 3.35 0.12
CA HIS A 64 24.89 2.77 1.20
C HIS A 64 25.50 3.03 2.57
N ARG A 65 26.82 2.88 2.75
CA ARG A 65 27.51 3.15 4.02
C ARG A 65 27.43 4.63 4.41
N GLN A 66 27.67 5.54 3.47
CA GLN A 66 27.56 6.98 3.72
C GLN A 66 26.13 7.38 4.10
N PHE A 67 25.14 6.83 3.41
CA PHE A 67 23.74 7.07 3.72
C PHE A 67 23.36 6.49 5.09
N ARG A 68 23.82 5.28 5.42
CA ARG A 68 23.65 4.66 6.74
C ARG A 68 24.18 5.54 7.86
N GLN A 69 25.39 6.07 7.69
CA GLN A 69 25.99 6.96 8.69
C GLN A 69 25.14 8.21 8.90
N PHE A 70 24.64 8.83 7.83
CA PHE A 70 23.72 9.97 7.91
C PHE A 70 22.41 9.62 8.62
N ILE A 71 21.85 8.44 8.34
CA ILE A 71 20.62 7.93 8.96
C ILE A 71 20.81 7.67 10.47
N GLU A 72 21.97 7.13 10.86
CA GLU A 72 22.34 6.95 12.27
C GLU A 72 22.49 8.30 13.00
N GLU A 73 23.03 9.33 12.35
CA GLU A 73 23.15 10.69 12.90
C GLU A 73 21.79 11.34 13.23
N ILE A 74 20.73 10.98 12.50
CA ILE A 74 19.36 11.48 12.75
C ILE A 74 18.51 10.55 13.65
N GLY A 75 19.10 9.47 14.18
CA GLY A 75 18.43 8.54 15.10
C GLY A 75 17.57 7.46 14.42
N GLU A 76 17.78 7.21 13.13
CA GLU A 76 17.09 6.19 12.34
C GLU A 76 18.03 5.00 12.06
N ASN A 77 17.51 3.84 11.66
CA ASN A 77 18.30 2.60 11.59
C ASN A 77 18.70 2.15 10.17
N ASP A 78 17.79 2.18 9.19
CA ASP A 78 18.11 1.81 7.80
C ASP A 78 16.99 2.17 6.82
N LEU A 79 17.30 2.15 5.52
CA LEU A 79 16.31 2.30 4.44
C LEU A 79 15.78 0.92 3.99
N PRO A 80 14.47 0.65 4.08
CA PRO A 80 13.89 -0.60 3.59
C PRO A 80 14.13 -0.78 2.08
N TYR A 81 14.51 -1.99 1.67
CA TYR A 81 14.66 -2.33 0.26
C TYR A 81 13.30 -2.70 -0.34
N HIS A 82 12.79 -1.84 -1.22
CA HIS A 82 11.57 -2.13 -1.97
C HIS A 82 11.95 -2.59 -3.38
N THR A 83 11.85 -3.89 -3.64
CA THR A 83 11.80 -4.42 -5.01
C THR A 83 10.41 -4.19 -5.57
N ALA A 84 10.36 -3.62 -6.78
CA ALA A 84 9.13 -3.49 -7.56
C ALA A 84 8.58 -4.86 -7.99
#